data_AF-A0A9P1I4J2-F1
#
_entry.id   AF-A0A9P1I4J2-F1
#
_cell.length_a   1.000
_cell.length_b   1.000
_cell.length_c   1.000
_cell.angle_alpha   90.00
_cell.angle_beta   90.00
_cell.angle_gamma   90.00
#
_symmetry.space_group_name_H-M   'P 1'
#
loop_
_entity.id
_entity.type
_entity.pdbx_description
1 polymer ?
#
loop_
_entity_poly.entity_id
_entity_poly.type
_entity_poly.pdbx_seq_one_letter_code
_entity_poly.pdbx_strand_id
1 'polypeptide(L)'
;MNFFNKPDPKEEMRKNNRELKKTNRDLESDRRQMERREKELEQEIKKLAAKGQNDAARHLAKQLVQLRNHKSKSIGMSAKISGIQAQNSHMNSMAKMSSAMGTTVKTMKAMDKLNPLEKVARNMREFQMANEKMGMTEEMMNDALDSMLDQPGDAEEQDAIVNQVLDEIGIEMNNKLAHVPSVPTSNTSVSTFDDLEQQLSRLRN
;
A
#
# COMPACT_ATOMS: atom_id res chain seq x y z
N MET A 1 -5.48 18.98 41.04
CA MET A 1 -5.25 17.92 40.04
C MET A 1 -6.12 16.73 40.42
N ASN A 2 -7.21 16.50 39.70
CA ASN A 2 -8.13 15.40 39.98
C ASN A 2 -7.69 14.16 39.18
N PHE A 3 -7.03 13.21 39.87
CA PHE A 3 -6.54 11.96 39.30
C PHE A 3 -7.54 10.79 39.33
N PHE A 4 -8.81 11.03 39.71
CA PHE A 4 -9.79 9.96 39.97
C PHE A 4 -11.07 9.96 39.12
N ASN A 5 -11.17 10.82 38.10
CA ASN A 5 -12.26 10.72 37.13
C ASN A 5 -11.81 9.90 35.92
N LYS A 6 -12.48 8.77 35.67
CA LYS A 6 -12.35 8.04 34.40
C LYS A 6 -12.53 9.05 33.26
N PRO A 7 -11.64 9.06 32.25
CA PRO A 7 -11.81 9.94 31.10
C PRO A 7 -13.22 9.78 30.53
N ASP A 8 -13.85 10.88 30.11
CA ASP A 8 -15.11 10.78 29.37
C ASP A 8 -14.86 9.88 28.16
N PRO A 9 -15.65 8.81 27.93
CA PRO A 9 -15.51 7.94 26.75
C PRO A 9 -15.42 8.73 25.43
N LYS A 10 -16.05 9.93 25.37
CA LYS A 10 -15.94 10.83 24.22
C LYS A 10 -14.55 11.43 24.04
N GLU A 11 -13.86 11.76 25.12
CA GLU A 11 -12.48 12.27 25.09
C GLU A 11 -11.48 11.18 24.69
N GLU A 12 -11.67 9.95 25.18
CA GLU A 12 -10.86 8.79 24.75
C GLU A 12 -11.02 8.50 23.26
N MET A 13 -12.25 8.50 22.73
CA MET A 13 -12.46 8.31 21.29
C MET A 13 -11.85 9.44 20.45
N ARG A 14 -11.90 10.69 20.93
CA ARG A 14 -11.24 11.82 20.27
C ARG A 14 -9.72 11.68 20.26
N LYS A 15 -9.13 11.20 21.37
CA LYS A 15 -7.70 10.93 21.48
C LYS A 15 -7.30 9.79 20.54
N ASN A 16 -8.02 8.69 20.54
CA ASN A 16 -7.79 7.55 19.64
C ASN A 16 -7.87 7.98 18.17
N ASN A 17 -8.90 8.75 17.76
CA ASN A 17 -8.98 9.24 16.39
C ASN A 17 -7.81 10.15 15.99
N ARG A 18 -7.29 10.98 16.91
CA ARG A 18 -6.07 11.77 16.66
C ARG A 18 -4.84 10.88 16.48
N GLU A 19 -4.72 9.85 17.30
CA GLU A 19 -3.63 8.88 17.24
C GLU A 19 -3.67 8.09 15.93
N LEU A 20 -4.83 7.55 15.54
CA LEU A 20 -5.03 6.89 14.25
C LEU A 20 -4.66 7.79 13.07
N LYS A 21 -5.00 9.09 13.11
CA LYS A 21 -4.62 10.05 12.07
C LYS A 21 -3.11 10.29 12.02
N LYS A 22 -2.45 10.31 13.18
CA LYS A 22 -1.00 10.42 13.26
C LYS A 22 -0.34 9.16 12.68
N THR A 23 -0.75 7.98 13.13
CA THR A 23 -0.25 6.70 12.61
C THR A 23 -0.41 6.59 11.10
N ASN A 24 -1.55 7.02 10.53
CA ASN A 24 -1.73 6.99 9.07
C ASN A 24 -0.73 7.93 8.34
N ARG A 25 -0.41 9.09 8.92
CA ARG A 25 0.61 10.00 8.35
C ARG A 25 2.03 9.45 8.50
N ASP A 26 2.31 8.81 9.62
CA ASP A 26 3.62 8.18 9.86
C ASP A 26 3.83 7.04 8.85
N LEU A 27 2.81 6.21 8.60
CA LEU A 27 2.84 5.17 7.56
C LEU A 27 3.00 5.72 6.14
N GLU A 28 2.35 6.84 5.84
CA GLU A 28 2.53 7.53 4.55
C GLU A 28 3.97 8.04 4.38
N SER A 29 4.59 8.54 5.46
CA SER A 29 5.99 8.96 5.46
C SER A 29 6.93 7.77 5.28
N ASP A 30 6.71 6.68 6.03
CA ASP A 30 7.49 5.46 5.92
C ASP A 30 7.40 4.85 4.52
N ARG A 31 6.21 4.89 3.91
CA ARG A 31 6.01 4.46 2.52
C ARG A 31 6.89 5.23 1.54
N ARG A 32 6.97 6.57 1.68
CA ARG A 32 7.86 7.40 0.85
C ARG A 32 9.34 7.07 1.08
N GLN A 33 9.73 6.72 2.30
CA GLN A 33 11.09 6.27 2.58
C GLN A 33 11.38 4.91 1.92
N MET A 34 10.43 3.97 1.98
CA MET A 34 10.52 2.68 1.30
C MET A 34 10.62 2.86 -0.23
N GLU A 35 9.86 3.77 -0.84
CA GLU A 35 9.97 4.06 -2.28
C GLU A 35 11.33 4.62 -2.69
N ARG A 36 11.99 5.40 -1.83
CA ARG A 36 13.36 5.87 -2.10
C ARG A 36 14.36 4.71 -2.03
N ARG A 37 14.27 3.88 -1.00
CA ARG A 37 15.11 2.68 -0.85
C ARG A 37 14.89 1.69 -2.00
N GLU A 38 13.65 1.56 -2.48
CA GLU A 38 13.30 0.71 -3.63
C GLU A 38 14.09 1.14 -4.87
N LYS A 39 14.11 2.44 -5.18
CA LYS A 39 14.88 2.99 -6.29
C LYS A 39 16.39 2.84 -6.12
N GLU A 40 16.90 2.99 -4.90
CA GLU A 40 18.33 2.80 -4.58
C GLU A 40 18.75 1.34 -4.81
N LEU A 41 17.97 0.37 -4.30
CA LEU A 41 18.19 -1.06 -4.50
C LEU A 41 18.11 -1.45 -5.98
N GLU A 42 17.14 -0.93 -6.73
CA GLU A 42 17.04 -1.18 -8.18
C GLU A 42 18.29 -0.70 -8.92
N GLN A 43 18.83 0.46 -8.58
CA GLN A 43 20.07 0.95 -9.19
C GLN A 43 21.28 0.12 -8.80
N GLU A 44 21.34 -0.35 -7.56
CA GLU A 44 22.45 -1.18 -7.07
C GLU A 44 22.43 -2.57 -7.70
N ILE A 45 21.26 -3.22 -7.79
CA ILE A 45 21.06 -4.48 -8.51
C ILE A 45 21.51 -4.34 -9.97
N LYS A 46 21.12 -3.25 -10.64
CA LYS A 46 21.56 -2.95 -12.03
C LYS A 46 23.08 -2.88 -12.15
N LYS A 47 23.74 -2.19 -11.21
CA LYS A 47 25.21 -2.06 -11.20
C LYS A 47 25.90 -3.41 -10.96
N LEU A 48 25.37 -4.24 -10.07
CA LEU A 48 25.95 -5.56 -9.76
C LEU A 48 25.72 -6.57 -10.89
N ALA A 49 24.53 -6.57 -11.49
CA ALA A 49 24.21 -7.39 -12.66
C ALA A 49 25.11 -7.05 -13.85
N ALA A 50 25.34 -5.75 -14.14
CA ALA A 50 26.25 -5.31 -15.20
C ALA A 50 27.71 -5.73 -14.95
N LYS A 51 28.11 -5.91 -13.68
CA LYS A 51 29.44 -6.40 -13.29
C LYS A 51 29.55 -7.93 -13.30
N GLY A 52 28.47 -8.65 -13.62
CA GLY A 52 28.42 -10.12 -13.56
C GLY A 52 28.42 -10.70 -12.14
N GLN A 53 28.18 -9.88 -11.11
CA GLN A 53 28.12 -10.32 -9.71
C GLN A 53 26.72 -10.84 -9.36
N ASN A 54 26.37 -11.98 -9.96
CA ASN A 54 25.02 -12.56 -9.90
C ASN A 54 24.57 -12.90 -8.47
N ASP A 55 25.46 -13.41 -7.61
CA ASP A 55 25.10 -13.76 -6.23
C ASP A 55 24.75 -12.54 -5.39
N ALA A 56 25.52 -11.45 -5.54
CA ALA A 56 25.26 -10.19 -4.84
C ALA A 56 23.98 -9.53 -5.36
N ALA A 57 23.75 -9.57 -6.69
CA ALA A 57 22.50 -9.09 -7.29
C ALA A 57 21.29 -9.90 -6.80
N ARG A 58 21.41 -11.23 -6.66
CA ARG A 58 20.36 -12.11 -6.14
C ARG A 58 20.01 -11.78 -4.69
N HIS A 59 21.02 -11.52 -3.84
CA HIS A 59 20.77 -11.11 -2.46
C HIS A 59 20.05 -9.76 -2.35
N LEU A 60 20.45 -8.75 -3.13
CA LEU A 60 19.74 -7.47 -3.14
C LEU A 60 18.35 -7.57 -3.76
N ALA A 61 18.15 -8.42 -4.77
CA ALA A 61 16.83 -8.68 -5.33
C ALA A 61 15.87 -9.32 -4.31
N LYS A 62 16.35 -10.22 -3.44
CA LYS A 62 15.55 -10.72 -2.32
C LYS A 62 15.13 -9.60 -1.36
N GLN A 63 16.04 -8.67 -1.05
CA GLN A 63 15.71 -7.50 -0.22
C GLN A 63 14.69 -6.59 -0.91
N LEU A 64 14.79 -6.41 -2.23
CA LEU A 64 13.83 -5.63 -3.02
C LEU A 64 12.42 -6.23 -2.97
N VAL A 65 12.29 -7.55 -3.12
CA VAL A 65 10.99 -8.25 -3.01
C VAL A 65 10.41 -8.07 -1.61
N GLN A 66 11.21 -8.23 -0.56
CA GLN A 66 10.76 -7.99 0.82
C GLN A 66 10.30 -6.55 1.02
N LEU A 67 11.02 -5.56 0.48
CA LEU A 67 10.66 -4.15 0.57
C LEU A 67 9.34 -3.85 -0.15
N ARG A 68 9.12 -4.46 -1.34
CA ARG A 68 7.85 -4.36 -2.07
C ARG A 68 6.69 -4.97 -1.28
N ASN A 69 6.91 -6.12 -0.65
CA ASN A 69 5.92 -6.74 0.24
C ASN A 69 5.60 -5.84 1.45
N HIS A 70 6.61 -5.24 2.08
CA HIS A 70 6.41 -4.31 3.21
C HIS A 70 5.62 -3.07 2.80
N LYS A 71 5.88 -2.53 1.60
CA LYS A 71 5.12 -1.42 1.01
C LYS A 71 3.66 -1.80 0.76
N SER A 72 3.40 -2.99 0.21
CA SER A 72 2.03 -3.51 0.01
C SER A 72 1.28 -3.66 1.34
N LYS A 73 1.92 -4.28 2.34
CA LYS A 73 1.37 -4.42 3.70
C LYS A 73 1.07 -3.06 4.35
N SER A 74 1.93 -2.05 4.16
CA SER A 74 1.70 -0.69 4.65
C SER A 74 0.45 -0.05 4.03
N ILE A 75 0.19 -0.26 2.73
CA ILE A 75 -1.04 0.20 2.06
C ILE A 75 -2.26 -0.48 2.68
N GLY A 76 -2.23 -1.80 2.88
CA GLY A 76 -3.30 -2.54 3.56
C GLY A 76 -3.55 -2.03 4.97
N MET A 77 -2.49 -1.74 5.73
CA MET A 77 -2.61 -1.20 7.09
C MET A 77 -3.20 0.23 7.11
N SER A 78 -2.82 1.08 6.17
CA SER A 78 -3.42 2.42 5.99
C SER A 78 -4.93 2.33 5.68
N ALA A 79 -5.32 1.37 4.84
CA ALA A 79 -6.74 1.11 4.54
C ALA A 79 -7.50 0.64 5.79
N LYS A 80 -6.93 -0.29 6.57
CA LYS A 80 -7.52 -0.75 7.85
C LYS A 80 -7.71 0.41 8.84
N ILE A 81 -6.68 1.26 9.04
CA ILE A 81 -6.77 2.45 9.90
C ILE A 81 -7.89 3.37 9.42
N SER A 82 -8.02 3.58 8.11
CA SER A 82 -9.06 4.41 7.53
C SER A 82 -10.46 3.82 7.75
N GLY A 83 -10.60 2.48 7.67
CA GLY A 83 -11.82 1.76 8.04
C GLY A 83 -12.20 1.96 9.50
N ILE A 84 -11.24 1.77 10.42
CA ILE A 84 -11.45 2.00 11.86
C ILE A 84 -11.83 3.48 12.14
N GLN A 85 -11.25 4.44 11.41
CA GLN A 85 -11.65 5.84 11.53
C GLN A 85 -13.11 6.09 11.10
N ALA A 86 -13.55 5.43 10.02
CA ALA A 86 -14.94 5.49 9.58
C ALA A 86 -15.89 4.88 10.62
N GLN A 87 -15.54 3.71 11.15
CA GLN A 87 -16.29 3.03 12.21
C GLN A 87 -16.37 3.89 13.48
N ASN A 88 -15.26 4.51 13.91
CA ASN A 88 -15.24 5.46 15.04
C ASN A 88 -16.12 6.69 14.78
N SER A 89 -16.16 7.21 13.55
CA SER A 89 -17.04 8.31 13.16
C SER A 89 -18.52 7.91 13.23
N HIS A 90 -18.84 6.70 12.77
CA HIS A 90 -20.17 6.10 12.90
C HIS A 90 -20.57 5.95 14.37
N MET A 91 -19.72 5.36 15.20
CA MET A 91 -19.94 5.19 16.63
C MET A 91 -20.13 6.54 17.36
N ASN A 92 -19.38 7.58 16.99
CA ASN A 92 -19.58 8.93 17.53
C ASN A 92 -20.95 9.52 17.13
N SER A 93 -21.41 9.26 15.91
CA SER A 93 -22.74 9.67 15.45
C SER A 93 -23.84 8.92 16.19
N MET A 94 -23.66 7.62 16.42
CA MET A 94 -24.54 6.80 17.25
C MET A 94 -24.57 7.24 18.70
N ALA A 95 -23.44 7.60 19.29
CA ALA A 95 -23.38 8.15 20.65
C ALA A 95 -24.15 9.47 20.78
N LYS A 96 -24.09 10.35 19.77
CA LYS A 96 -24.90 11.58 19.73
C LYS A 96 -26.39 11.26 19.58
N MET A 97 -26.75 10.33 18.70
CA MET A 97 -28.13 9.90 18.51
C MET A 97 -28.70 9.28 19.78
N SER A 98 -27.96 8.39 20.44
CA SER A 98 -28.32 7.80 21.73
C SER A 98 -28.48 8.85 22.83
N SER A 99 -27.60 9.86 22.88
CA SER A 99 -27.75 10.99 23.81
C SER A 99 -29.04 11.79 23.54
N ALA A 100 -29.36 12.07 22.27
CA ALA A 100 -30.56 12.78 21.86
C ALA A 100 -31.85 11.96 22.08
N MET A 101 -31.80 10.65 21.82
CA MET A 101 -32.85 9.71 22.15
C MET A 101 -33.03 9.62 23.67
N GLY A 102 -31.95 9.60 24.45
CA GLY A 102 -32.00 9.61 25.90
C GLY A 102 -32.68 10.85 26.47
N THR A 103 -32.41 12.04 25.91
CA THR A 103 -33.14 13.27 26.28
C THR A 103 -34.59 13.23 25.82
N THR A 104 -34.86 12.72 24.61
CA THR A 104 -36.21 12.58 24.06
C THR A 104 -37.03 11.57 24.83
N VAL A 105 -36.45 10.45 25.27
CA VAL A 105 -37.10 9.46 26.13
C VAL A 105 -37.32 10.03 27.52
N LYS A 106 -36.42 10.87 28.06
CA LYS A 106 -36.66 11.56 29.33
C LYS A 106 -37.83 12.56 29.22
N THR A 107 -37.91 13.35 28.15
CA THR A 107 -39.05 14.27 27.93
C THR A 107 -40.32 13.51 27.61
N MET A 108 -40.23 12.43 26.82
CA MET A 108 -41.34 11.55 26.50
C MET A 108 -41.83 10.81 27.74
N LYS A 109 -40.94 10.37 28.66
CA LYS A 109 -41.31 9.82 29.98
C LYS A 109 -41.98 10.85 30.89
N ALA A 110 -41.58 12.11 30.80
CA ALA A 110 -42.31 13.22 31.43
C ALA A 110 -43.68 13.45 30.78
N MET A 111 -43.83 13.12 29.49
CA MET A 111 -45.08 13.15 28.71
C MET A 111 -45.90 11.84 28.80
N ASP A 112 -45.31 10.74 29.28
CA ASP A 112 -45.79 9.35 29.29
C ASP A 112 -46.90 9.08 30.33
N LYS A 113 -47.45 10.14 30.91
CA LYS A 113 -48.80 10.07 31.48
C LYS A 113 -49.90 9.94 30.42
N LEU A 114 -49.59 10.02 29.12
CA LEU A 114 -50.59 10.03 28.04
C LEU A 114 -50.36 9.05 26.85
N ASN A 115 -49.37 8.13 26.91
CA ASN A 115 -49.08 7.07 25.89
C ASN A 115 -48.68 7.55 24.46
N PRO A 116 -48.08 6.69 23.57
CA PRO A 116 -47.58 5.32 23.78
C PRO A 116 -46.09 5.10 23.47
N LEU A 117 -45.40 4.42 24.38
CA LEU A 117 -44.01 3.91 24.30
C LEU A 117 -43.72 2.89 23.18
N GLU A 118 -44.76 2.29 22.59
CA GLU A 118 -44.64 1.06 21.79
C GLU A 118 -43.93 1.27 20.43
N LYS A 119 -44.14 2.41 19.77
CA LYS A 119 -43.51 2.74 18.49
C LYS A 119 -42.00 3.01 18.63
N VAL A 120 -41.59 3.62 19.75
CA VAL A 120 -40.17 3.87 20.03
C VAL A 120 -39.44 2.57 20.33
N ALA A 121 -40.06 1.66 21.07
CA ALA A 121 -39.50 0.34 21.34
C ALA A 121 -39.32 -0.50 20.07
N ARG A 122 -40.27 -0.44 19.13
CA ARG A 122 -40.16 -1.14 17.84
C ARG A 122 -39.01 -0.60 16.99
N ASN A 123 -38.90 0.72 16.85
CA ASN A 123 -37.83 1.36 16.09
C ASN A 123 -36.44 1.07 16.68
N MET A 124 -36.31 0.98 18.01
CA MET A 124 -35.05 0.58 18.65
C MET A 124 -34.66 -0.86 18.32
N ARG A 125 -35.62 -1.78 18.26
CA ARG A 125 -35.36 -3.19 17.96
C ARG A 125 -34.94 -3.39 16.49
N GLU A 126 -35.59 -2.69 15.56
CA GLU A 126 -35.19 -2.68 14.14
C GLU A 126 -33.80 -2.07 13.96
N PHE A 127 -33.48 -1.00 14.70
CA PHE A 127 -32.15 -0.40 14.71
C PHE A 127 -31.08 -1.38 15.22
N GLN A 128 -31.35 -2.13 16.30
CA GLN A 128 -30.44 -3.14 16.82
C GLN A 128 -30.16 -4.25 15.80
N MET A 129 -31.19 -4.78 15.14
CA MET A 129 -31.05 -5.81 14.10
C MET A 129 -30.26 -5.30 12.88
N ALA A 130 -30.49 -4.06 12.44
CA ALA A 130 -29.74 -3.47 11.35
C ALA A 130 -28.25 -3.29 11.70
N ASN A 131 -27.97 -2.89 12.94
CA ASN A 131 -26.60 -2.68 13.44
C ASN A 131 -25.84 -4.01 13.59
N GLU A 132 -26.52 -5.07 14.06
CA GLU A 132 -25.97 -6.42 14.17
C GLU A 132 -25.64 -7.02 12.79
N LYS A 133 -26.55 -6.84 11.82
CA LYS A 133 -26.32 -7.25 10.42
C LYS A 133 -25.13 -6.52 9.80
N MET A 134 -24.94 -5.24 10.13
CA MET A 134 -23.79 -4.46 9.68
C MET A 134 -22.47 -4.96 10.28
N GLY A 135 -22.46 -5.29 11.58
CA GLY A 135 -21.29 -5.86 12.25
C GLY A 135 -20.82 -7.18 11.62
N MET A 136 -21.77 -8.06 11.29
CA MET A 136 -21.48 -9.33 10.62
C MET A 136 -20.86 -9.13 9.21
N THR A 137 -21.30 -8.11 8.48
CA THR A 137 -20.71 -7.78 7.17
C THR A 137 -19.33 -7.15 7.26
N GLU A 138 -19.04 -6.38 8.32
CA GLU A 138 -17.69 -5.85 8.57
C GLU A 138 -16.71 -6.98 8.90
N GLU A 139 -17.13 -7.98 9.68
CA GLU A 139 -16.31 -9.15 10.05
C GLU A 139 -15.98 -10.00 8.81
N MET A 140 -16.97 -10.33 7.98
CA MET A 140 -16.73 -11.05 6.72
C MET A 140 -15.85 -10.27 5.74
N MET A 141 -15.96 -8.94 5.73
CA MET A 141 -15.11 -8.08 4.89
C MET A 141 -13.67 -8.02 5.41
N ASN A 142 -13.47 -7.97 6.74
CA ASN A 142 -12.15 -8.01 7.35
C ASN A 142 -11.47 -9.36 7.14
N ASP A 143 -12.19 -10.48 7.26
CA ASP A 143 -11.66 -11.81 7.00
C ASP A 143 -11.25 -11.98 5.53
N ALA A 144 -12.05 -11.44 4.60
CA ALA A 144 -11.69 -11.42 3.18
C ALA A 144 -10.44 -10.55 2.91
N LEU A 145 -10.33 -9.40 3.59
CA LEU A 145 -9.16 -8.53 3.51
C LEU A 145 -7.91 -9.19 4.12
N ASP A 146 -8.03 -9.88 5.25
CA ASP A 146 -6.94 -10.59 5.91
C ASP A 146 -6.47 -11.77 5.08
N SER A 147 -7.40 -12.57 4.53
CA SER A 147 -7.04 -13.66 3.62
C SER A 147 -6.33 -13.18 2.36
N MET A 148 -6.58 -11.95 1.91
CA MET A 148 -5.88 -11.34 0.77
C MET A 148 -4.48 -10.80 1.13
N LEU A 149 -4.28 -10.40 2.39
CA LEU A 149 -3.03 -9.81 2.87
C LEU A 149 -2.04 -10.85 3.43
N ASP A 150 -2.54 -12.01 3.85
CA ASP A 150 -1.77 -13.01 4.57
C ASP A 150 -1.24 -14.15 3.70
N GLN A 151 -1.24 -14.00 2.36
CA GLN A 151 -0.61 -14.99 1.47
C GLN A 151 0.91 -15.04 1.73
N PRO A 152 1.42 -16.09 2.40
CA PRO A 152 2.85 -16.25 2.62
C PRO A 152 3.39 -16.95 1.37
N GLY A 153 4.05 -16.19 0.49
CA GLY A 153 4.68 -16.76 -0.70
C GLY A 153 5.66 -17.85 -0.30
N ASP A 154 5.46 -19.04 -0.87
CA ASP A 154 6.23 -20.24 -0.62
C ASP A 154 7.73 -20.00 -0.93
N ALA A 155 8.64 -20.72 -0.27
CA ALA A 155 10.08 -20.45 -0.43
C ALA A 155 10.54 -20.63 -1.89
N GLU A 156 9.92 -21.57 -2.63
CA GLU A 156 10.18 -21.79 -4.06
C GLU A 156 9.60 -20.68 -4.95
N GLU A 157 8.44 -20.13 -4.60
CA GLU A 157 7.86 -18.97 -5.31
C GLU A 157 8.74 -17.74 -5.14
N GLN A 158 9.35 -17.54 -3.97
CA GLN A 158 10.25 -16.40 -3.73
C GLN A 158 11.46 -16.41 -4.65
N ASP A 159 12.07 -17.58 -4.90
CA ASP A 159 13.21 -17.68 -5.80
C ASP A 159 12.81 -17.46 -7.26
N ALA A 160 11.61 -17.91 -7.67
CA ALA A 160 11.04 -17.61 -8.98
C ALA A 160 10.75 -16.11 -9.15
N ILE A 161 10.18 -15.46 -8.13
CA ILE A 161 9.91 -14.02 -8.11
C ILE A 161 11.22 -13.21 -8.17
N VAL A 162 12.26 -13.64 -7.45
CA VAL A 162 13.58 -12.98 -7.50
C VAL A 162 14.16 -13.06 -8.90
N ASN A 163 14.10 -14.22 -9.55
CA ASN A 163 14.55 -14.38 -10.94
C ASN A 163 13.74 -13.49 -11.89
N GLN A 164 12.41 -13.45 -11.75
CA GLN A 164 11.54 -12.57 -12.54
C GLN A 164 11.91 -11.09 -12.37
N VAL A 165 12.19 -10.64 -11.14
CA VAL A 165 12.59 -9.24 -10.87
C VAL A 165 13.95 -8.94 -11.49
N LEU A 166 14.90 -9.88 -11.45
CA LEU A 166 16.19 -9.73 -12.13
C LEU A 166 16.03 -9.67 -13.65
N ASP A 167 15.13 -10.47 -14.23
CA ASP A 167 14.81 -10.45 -15.65
C ASP A 167 14.11 -9.15 -16.07
N GLU A 168 13.11 -8.67 -15.30
CA GLU A 168 12.47 -7.36 -15.53
C GLU A 168 13.51 -6.23 -15.51
N ILE A 169 14.42 -6.24 -14.54
CA ILE A 169 15.52 -5.27 -14.43
C ILE A 169 16.50 -5.40 -15.62
N GLY A 170 16.81 -6.62 -16.05
CA GLY A 170 17.68 -6.90 -17.20
C GLY A 170 17.05 -6.49 -18.54
N ILE A 171 15.75 -6.72 -18.71
CA ILE A 171 14.95 -6.31 -19.87
C ILE A 171 14.82 -4.78 -19.92
N GLU A 172 14.60 -4.10 -18.79
CA GLU A 172 14.66 -2.63 -18.74
C GLU A 172 16.01 -2.08 -19.21
N MET A 173 17.11 -2.76 -18.88
CA MET A 173 18.44 -2.38 -19.30
C MET A 173 18.60 -2.51 -20.82
N ASN A 174 18.19 -3.65 -21.38
CA ASN A 174 18.22 -3.88 -22.83
C ASN A 174 17.30 -2.93 -23.60
N ASN A 175 16.11 -2.62 -23.06
CA ASN A 175 15.19 -1.65 -23.66
C ASN A 175 15.75 -0.22 -23.62
N LYS A 176 16.41 0.18 -22.52
CA LYS A 176 17.07 1.50 -22.44
C LYS A 176 18.29 1.59 -23.35
N LEU A 177 19.08 0.53 -23.48
CA LEU A 177 20.22 0.45 -24.42
C LEU A 177 19.77 0.42 -25.88
N ALA A 178 18.70 -0.29 -26.22
CA ALA A 178 18.12 -0.32 -27.56
C ALA A 178 17.50 1.03 -27.98
N HIS A 179 17.11 1.86 -27.01
CA HIS A 179 16.55 3.20 -27.26
C HIS A 179 17.59 4.34 -27.18
N VAL A 180 18.87 4.04 -26.91
CA VAL A 180 19.93 5.02 -27.15
C VAL A 180 20.17 5.04 -28.66
N PRO A 181 20.00 6.18 -29.36
CA PRO A 181 20.35 6.25 -30.77
C PRO A 181 21.84 5.91 -30.87
N SER A 182 22.16 4.82 -31.55
CA SER A 182 23.53 4.49 -31.91
C SER A 182 24.10 5.72 -32.59
N VAL A 183 24.99 6.44 -31.88
CA VAL A 183 25.82 7.45 -32.53
C VAL A 183 26.50 6.72 -33.68
N PRO A 184 26.40 7.19 -34.92
CA PRO A 184 27.10 6.56 -36.02
C PRO A 184 28.57 6.74 -35.72
N THR A 185 29.22 5.68 -35.22
CA THR A 185 30.66 5.53 -35.36
C THR A 185 30.91 5.63 -36.86
N SER A 186 31.39 6.80 -37.29
CA SER A 186 31.93 6.99 -38.61
C SER A 186 32.90 5.84 -38.86
N ASN A 187 32.53 4.95 -39.80
CA ASN A 187 33.39 3.92 -40.33
C ASN A 187 34.65 4.60 -40.86
N THR A 188 35.69 4.70 -40.04
CA THR A 188 37.06 4.70 -40.55
C THR A 188 37.38 3.25 -40.85
N SER A 189 36.87 2.77 -41.99
CA SER A 189 37.34 1.55 -42.60
C SER A 189 38.83 1.74 -42.87
N VAL A 190 39.66 1.01 -42.14
CA VAL A 190 41.09 0.88 -42.44
C VAL A 190 41.16 0.21 -43.80
N SER A 191 41.38 0.99 -44.86
CA SER A 191 41.56 0.47 -46.21
C SER A 191 42.74 -0.48 -46.21
N THR A 192 42.49 -1.75 -46.49
CA THR A 192 43.53 -2.75 -46.70
C THR A 192 44.33 -2.41 -47.96
N PHE A 193 45.65 -2.61 -47.90
CA PHE A 193 46.61 -2.24 -48.96
C PHE A 193 46.21 -2.77 -50.36
N ASP A 194 45.56 -3.92 -50.42
CA ASP A 194 45.06 -4.55 -51.65
C ASP A 194 43.98 -3.71 -52.37
N ASP A 195 43.16 -2.94 -51.63
CA ASP A 195 42.12 -2.10 -52.22
C ASP A 195 42.68 -0.85 -52.91
N LEU A 196 43.83 -0.36 -52.44
CA LEU A 196 44.53 0.78 -53.03
C LEU A 196 45.27 0.39 -54.34
N GLU A 197 45.81 -0.83 -54.41
CA GLU A 197 46.44 -1.37 -55.63
C GLU A 197 45.40 -1.60 -56.76
N GLN A 198 44.21 -2.08 -56.41
CA GLN A 198 43.12 -2.21 -57.37
C GLN A 198 42.61 -0.85 -57.91
N GLN A 199 42.68 0.22 -57.11
CA GLN A 199 42.30 1.55 -57.57
C GLN A 199 43.35 2.20 -58.48
N LEU A 200 44.65 1.97 -58.24
CA LEU A 200 45.73 2.49 -59.09
C LEU A 200 45.78 1.79 -60.46
N SER A 201 45.52 0.48 -60.51
CA SER A 201 45.46 -0.26 -61.79
C SER A 201 44.30 0.19 -62.69
N ARG A 202 43.20 0.68 -62.13
CA ARG A 202 42.07 1.25 -62.89
C ARG A 202 42.34 2.63 -63.49
N LEU A 203 43.36 3.34 -63.01
CA LEU A 203 43.79 4.64 -63.53
C LEU A 203 44.94 4.54 -64.55
N ARG A 204 45.45 3.34 -64.80
CA ARG A 204 46.52 3.05 -65.77
C ARG A 204 45.98 2.30 -66.99
N ASN A 205 44.88 2.78 -67.56
CA ASN A 205 44.42 2.50 -68.92
C ASN A 205 43.73 3.74 -69.48
#